data_AF-A0A930YPP0-F1
#
_entry.id   AF-A0A930YPP0-F1
#
_cell.length_a   1.000
_cell.length_b   1.000
_cell.length_c   1.000
_cell.angle_alpha   90.00
_cell.angle_beta   90.00
_cell.angle_gamma   90.00
#
_symmetry.space_group_name_H-M   'P 1'
#
loop_
_entity.id
_entity.type
_entity.pdbx_description
1 polymer ?
#
loop_
_entity_poly.entity_id
_entity_poly.type
_entity_poly.pdbx_seq_one_letter_code
_entity_poly.pdbx_strand_id
1 'polypeptide(L)'
;MTTTKTLVAATIVLFGVDLAGGLLAVGAGVNTWSEAWGGKALLAAPLPMIAVQALLVAVAARRSGRAAMVACGLLATACLVSVASGFFDGGLGNDELTPGLAAFQVFLLVVTGGVGVLALLRLRELAGAQHTAGSAQQPMA
;
A
#
# COMPACT_ATOMS: atom_id res chain seq x y z
N MET A 1 4.17 -18.84 6.44
CA MET A 1 3.08 -18.18 5.68
C MET A 1 3.55 -17.96 4.24
N THR A 2 2.68 -18.08 3.24
CA THR A 2 3.03 -17.73 1.85
C THR A 2 3.03 -16.21 1.68
N THR A 3 3.87 -15.67 0.79
CA THR A 3 4.03 -14.23 0.55
C THR A 3 2.71 -13.54 0.21
N THR A 4 1.81 -14.22 -0.51
CA THR A 4 0.44 -13.75 -0.75
C THR A 4 -0.37 -13.55 0.55
N LYS A 5 -0.33 -14.50 1.49
CA LYS A 5 -1.06 -14.39 2.76
C LYS A 5 -0.51 -13.25 3.61
N THR A 6 0.82 -13.11 3.64
CA THR A 6 1.49 -12.00 4.33
C THR A 6 1.12 -10.65 3.71
N LEU A 7 1.13 -10.55 2.38
CA LEU A 7 0.72 -9.33 1.67
C LEU A 7 -0.73 -8.95 1.97
N VAL A 8 -1.67 -9.89 1.88
CA VAL A 8 -3.08 -9.65 2.20
C VAL A 8 -3.25 -9.20 3.65
N ALA A 9 -2.60 -9.89 4.60
CA ALA A 9 -2.65 -9.51 6.01
C ALA A 9 -2.10 -8.10 6.24
N ALA A 10 -0.95 -7.77 5.63
CA ALA A 10 -0.36 -6.44 5.73
C ALA A 10 -1.25 -5.34 5.13
N THR A 11 -1.92 -5.60 4.00
CA THR A 11 -2.88 -4.66 3.41
C THR A 11 -4.11 -4.47 4.29
N ILE A 12 -4.62 -5.53 4.94
CA ILE A 12 -5.71 -5.40 5.92
C ILE A 12 -5.28 -4.53 7.10
N VAL A 13 -4.06 -4.73 7.60
CA VAL A 13 -3.49 -3.88 8.66
C VAL A 13 -3.40 -2.43 8.18
N LEU A 14 -2.89 -2.18 6.98
CA LEU A 14 -2.84 -0.83 6.39
C LEU A 14 -4.22 -0.17 6.37
N PHE A 15 -5.27 -0.85 5.94
CA PHE A 15 -6.63 -0.30 5.96
C PHE A 15 -7.13 0.01 7.37
N GLY A 16 -6.78 -0.81 8.36
CA GLY A 16 -7.04 -0.51 9.77
C GLY A 16 -6.31 0.74 10.25
N VAL A 17 -5.07 0.93 9.81
CA VAL A 17 -4.26 2.12 10.11
C VAL A 17 -4.83 3.37 9.43
N ASP A 18 -5.25 3.28 8.16
CA ASP A 18 -5.93 4.38 7.46
C ASP A 18 -7.22 4.79 8.17
N LEU A 19 -8.04 3.82 8.58
CA LEU A 19 -9.27 4.10 9.34
C LEU A 19 -8.97 4.79 10.67
N ALA A 20 -8.01 4.26 11.43
CA ALA A 20 -7.61 4.84 12.70
C ALA A 20 -7.06 6.26 12.52
N GLY A 21 -6.23 6.48 11.50
CA GLY A 21 -5.64 7.77 11.19
C GLY A 21 -6.66 8.82 10.80
N GLY A 22 -7.64 8.46 9.97
CA GLY A 22 -8.75 9.36 9.66
C GLY A 22 -9.53 9.73 10.93
N LEU A 23 -9.88 8.75 11.77
CA LEU A 23 -10.61 8.99 13.01
C LEU A 23 -9.83 9.89 13.98
N LEU A 24 -8.51 9.71 14.06
CA LEU A 24 -7.62 10.57 14.82
C LEU A 24 -7.58 12.00 14.25
N ALA A 25 -7.52 12.15 12.93
CA ALA A 25 -7.52 13.46 12.28
C ALA A 25 -8.80 14.24 12.56
N VAL A 26 -9.96 13.57 12.54
CA VAL A 26 -11.25 14.17 12.88
C VAL A 26 -11.35 14.47 14.37
N GLY A 27 -10.95 13.52 15.23
CA GLY A 27 -10.98 13.70 16.69
C GLY A 27 -10.07 14.83 17.17
N ALA A 28 -8.94 15.05 16.48
CA ALA A 28 -8.01 16.15 16.75
C ALA A 28 -8.43 17.47 16.10
N GLY A 29 -9.48 17.49 15.27
CA GLY A 29 -9.97 18.69 14.59
C GLY A 29 -9.12 19.18 13.42
N VAL A 30 -8.11 18.41 12.99
CA VAL A 30 -7.22 18.78 11.86
C VAL A 30 -7.82 18.45 10.50
N ASN A 31 -8.84 17.59 10.44
CA ASN A 31 -9.65 17.37 9.26
C ASN A 31 -11.13 17.26 9.62
N THR A 32 -12.00 17.70 8.72
CA THR A 32 -13.42 17.32 8.78
C THR A 32 -13.63 15.88 8.29
N TRP A 33 -14.81 15.30 8.55
CA TRP A 33 -15.16 13.93 8.13
C TRP A 33 -15.00 13.68 6.63
N SER A 34 -15.32 14.66 5.78
CA SER A 34 -15.16 14.54 4.33
C SER A 34 -13.71 14.72 3.89
N GLU A 35 -12.92 15.50 4.63
CA GLU A 35 -11.55 15.83 4.27
C GLU A 35 -10.58 14.71 4.59
N ALA A 36 -10.71 14.06 5.75
CA ALA A 36 -9.76 13.01 6.15
C ALA A 36 -9.88 11.69 5.34
N TRP A 37 -10.85 11.62 4.42
CA TRP A 37 -11.09 10.50 3.50
C TRP A 37 -11.01 10.96 2.03
N GLY A 38 -10.80 12.26 1.83
CA GLY A 38 -10.72 12.91 0.53
C GLY A 38 -9.28 13.28 0.16
N GLY A 39 -9.12 14.16 -0.84
CA GLY A 39 -7.80 14.60 -1.30
C GLY A 39 -7.01 15.48 -0.33
N LYS A 40 -7.60 15.85 0.82
CA LYS A 40 -6.97 16.66 1.88
C LYS A 40 -6.61 15.85 3.14
N ALA A 41 -6.69 14.53 3.05
CA ALA A 41 -6.46 13.67 4.18
C ALA A 41 -5.00 13.76 4.67
N LEU A 42 -4.81 14.12 5.94
CA LEU A 42 -3.47 14.28 6.52
C LEU A 42 -2.92 12.98 7.13
N LEU A 43 -3.80 12.14 7.70
CA LEU A 43 -3.43 10.93 8.45
C LEU A 43 -4.04 9.65 7.87
N ALA A 44 -4.61 9.69 6.67
CA ALA A 44 -5.16 8.51 6.01
C ALA A 44 -5.00 8.61 4.50
N ALA A 45 -4.91 7.47 3.82
CA ALA A 45 -5.02 7.46 2.37
C ALA A 45 -6.45 7.86 1.91
N PRO A 46 -6.59 8.62 0.80
CA PRO A 46 -7.91 8.93 0.25
C PRO A 46 -8.68 7.65 -0.13
N LEU A 47 -10.01 7.66 0.05
CA LEU A 47 -10.87 6.51 -0.25
C LEU A 47 -10.68 5.91 -1.66
N PRO A 48 -10.56 6.70 -2.74
CA PRO A 48 -10.29 6.16 -4.07
C PRO A 48 -8.99 5.34 -4.12
N MET A 49 -7.96 5.78 -3.37
CA MET A 49 -6.68 5.08 -3.31
C MET A 49 -6.81 3.76 -2.55
N ILE A 50 -7.48 3.76 -1.40
CA ILE A 50 -7.75 2.55 -0.61
C ILE A 50 -8.50 1.52 -1.47
N ALA A 51 -9.51 1.96 -2.23
CA ALA A 51 -10.29 1.09 -3.11
C ALA A 51 -9.42 0.45 -4.22
N VAL A 52 -8.54 1.23 -4.84
CA VAL A 52 -7.59 0.73 -5.84
C VAL A 52 -6.62 -0.28 -5.22
N GLN A 53 -6.05 0.01 -4.05
CA GLN A 53 -5.16 -0.92 -3.35
C GLN A 53 -5.87 -2.23 -2.99
N ALA A 54 -7.13 -2.17 -2.55
CA ALA A 54 -7.95 -3.35 -2.26
C ALA A 54 -8.18 -4.21 -3.51
N LEU A 55 -8.49 -3.57 -4.63
CA LEU A 55 -8.65 -4.26 -5.91
C LEU A 55 -7.34 -4.92 -6.35
N LEU A 56 -6.22 -4.21 -6.28
CA LEU A 56 -4.91 -4.72 -6.66
C LEU A 56 -4.49 -5.91 -5.80
N VAL A 57 -4.67 -5.85 -4.48
CA VAL A 57 -4.35 -6.98 -3.60
C VAL A 57 -5.27 -8.18 -3.86
N ALA A 58 -6.55 -7.93 -4.15
CA ALA A 58 -7.49 -8.99 -4.50
C ALA A 58 -7.11 -9.68 -5.83
N VAL A 59 -6.69 -8.91 -6.84
CA VAL A 59 -6.19 -9.45 -8.11
C VAL A 59 -4.90 -10.24 -7.88
N ALA A 60 -3.95 -9.70 -7.12
CA ALA A 60 -2.69 -10.37 -6.78
C ALA A 60 -2.91 -11.69 -6.00
N ALA A 61 -3.96 -11.76 -5.17
CA ALA A 61 -4.30 -12.95 -4.40
C ALA A 61 -5.07 -14.02 -5.20
N ARG A 62 -5.90 -13.61 -6.16
CA ARG A 62 -6.81 -14.51 -6.89
C ARG A 62 -6.30 -14.95 -8.26
N ARG A 63 -5.37 -14.20 -8.87
CA ARG A 63 -4.84 -14.50 -10.22
C ARG A 63 -3.42 -15.06 -10.14
N SER A 64 -2.97 -15.66 -11.24
CA SER A 64 -1.60 -16.14 -11.43
C SER A 64 -0.98 -15.52 -12.68
N GLY A 65 0.35 -15.64 -12.81
CA GLY A 65 1.10 -15.17 -13.98
C GLY A 65 1.10 -13.65 -14.15
N ARG A 66 0.96 -13.18 -15.40
CA ARG A 66 1.16 -11.75 -15.76
C ARG A 66 0.20 -10.81 -15.04
N ALA A 67 -1.06 -11.20 -14.87
CA ALA A 67 -2.05 -10.35 -14.18
C ALA A 67 -1.69 -10.11 -12.71
N ALA A 68 -1.22 -11.14 -12.00
CA ALA A 68 -0.77 -11.01 -10.62
C ALA A 68 0.52 -10.16 -10.52
N MET A 69 1.43 -10.29 -11.50
CA MET A 69 2.63 -9.46 -11.57
C MET A 69 2.31 -7.98 -11.77
N VAL A 70 1.45 -7.65 -12.74
CA VAL A 70 1.03 -6.26 -12.97
C VAL A 70 0.36 -5.70 -11.72
N ALA A 71 -0.53 -6.46 -11.07
CA ALA A 71 -1.17 -6.02 -9.83
C ALA A 71 -0.16 -5.75 -8.71
N CYS A 72 0.83 -6.63 -8.50
CA CYS A 72 1.88 -6.43 -7.50
C CYS A 72 2.77 -5.21 -7.83
N GLY A 73 3.11 -5.02 -9.11
CA GLY A 73 3.89 -3.87 -9.57
C GLY A 73 3.14 -2.56 -9.35
N LEU A 74 1.86 -2.49 -9.74
CA LEU A 74 1.02 -1.32 -9.53
C LEU A 74 0.84 -1.01 -8.03
N LEU A 75 0.63 -2.04 -7.20
CA LEU A 75 0.50 -1.87 -5.75
C LEU A 75 1.79 -1.33 -5.14
N ALA A 76 2.94 -1.90 -5.50
CA ALA A 76 4.25 -1.42 -5.05
C ALA A 76 4.51 0.04 -5.45
N THR A 77 4.22 0.39 -6.71
CA THR A 77 4.36 1.76 -7.21
C THR A 77 3.41 2.71 -6.47
N ALA A 78 2.16 2.32 -6.25
CA ALA A 78 1.21 3.12 -5.50
C ALA A 78 1.67 3.37 -4.06
N CYS A 79 2.17 2.35 -3.37
CA CYS A 79 2.73 2.50 -2.02
C CYS A 79 3.98 3.40 -2.03
N LEU A 80 4.85 3.29 -3.03
CA LEU A 80 6.03 4.14 -3.16
C LEU A 80 5.65 5.61 -3.37
N VAL A 81 4.68 5.87 -4.27
CA VAL A 81 4.15 7.22 -4.50
C VAL A 81 3.51 7.75 -3.21
N SER A 82 2.72 6.96 -2.47
CA SER A 82 2.19 7.38 -1.17
C SER A 82 3.28 7.73 -0.17
N VAL A 83 4.34 6.94 -0.08
CA VAL A 83 5.44 7.23 0.83
C VAL A 83 6.09 8.54 0.43
N ALA A 84 6.46 8.70 -0.85
CA ALA A 84 7.05 9.93 -1.36
C ALA A 84 6.15 11.14 -1.12
N SER A 85 4.87 11.08 -1.50
CA SER A 85 3.91 12.15 -1.27
C SER A 85 3.70 12.45 0.21
N GLY A 86 3.69 11.46 1.09
CA GLY A 86 3.59 11.71 2.54
C GLY A 86 4.81 12.43 3.12
N PHE A 87 6.00 12.22 2.54
CA PHE A 87 7.21 12.98 2.86
C PHE A 87 7.22 14.39 2.27
N PHE A 88 6.73 14.58 1.03
CA PHE A 88 6.85 15.84 0.29
C PHE A 88 5.63 16.78 0.37
N ASP A 89 4.42 16.25 0.48
CA ASP A 89 3.17 16.97 0.18
C ASP A 89 2.29 17.28 1.40
N GLY A 90 2.54 16.76 2.62
CA GLY A 90 1.51 17.01 3.64
C GLY A 90 1.63 16.69 5.11
N GLY A 91 2.73 16.20 5.70
CA GLY A 91 2.69 16.16 7.17
C GLY A 91 3.95 15.89 8.00
N LEU A 92 5.06 15.45 7.40
CA LEU A 92 6.35 15.56 8.07
C LEU A 92 6.86 17.00 8.03
N GLY A 93 6.23 17.88 8.83
CA GLY A 93 6.52 19.32 8.89
C GLY A 93 5.30 20.23 8.72
N ASN A 94 4.07 19.69 8.77
CA ASN A 94 2.88 20.54 8.85
C ASN A 94 2.72 21.03 10.29
N ASP A 95 2.69 22.36 10.47
CA ASP A 95 2.61 23.02 11.78
C ASP A 95 1.32 22.67 12.56
N GLU A 96 0.28 22.17 11.89
CA GLU A 96 -0.99 21.75 12.50
C GLU A 96 -0.91 20.35 13.15
N LEU A 97 0.14 19.57 12.87
CA LEU A 97 0.33 18.24 13.45
C LEU A 97 1.05 18.33 14.80
N THR A 98 0.34 17.95 15.87
CA THR A 98 1.00 17.68 17.15
C THR A 98 2.04 16.56 17.00
N PRO A 99 3.07 16.47 17.87
CA PRO A 99 4.10 15.43 17.78
C PRO A 99 3.53 14.00 17.76
N GLY A 100 2.40 13.76 18.45
CA GLY A 100 1.72 12.48 18.46
C GLY A 100 1.11 12.11 17.11
N LEU A 101 0.53 13.09 16.39
CA LEU A 101 -0.03 12.87 15.06
C LEU A 101 1.07 12.68 14.02
N ALA A 102 2.17 13.43 14.14
CA ALA A 102 3.36 13.22 13.30
C ALA A 102 3.95 11.81 13.49
N ALA A 103 4.04 11.32 14.73
CA ALA A 103 4.48 9.95 15.01
C ALA A 103 3.53 8.91 14.39
N PHE A 104 2.22 9.15 14.45
CA PHE A 104 1.24 8.29 13.78
C PHE A 104 1.40 8.29 12.26
N GLN A 105 1.67 9.45 11.66
CA GLN A 105 1.94 9.55 10.23
C GLN A 105 3.20 8.78 9.82
N VAL A 106 4.29 8.90 10.58
CA VAL A 106 5.49 8.07 10.37
C VAL A 106 5.14 6.59 10.41
N PHE A 107 4.34 6.18 11.40
CA PHE A 107 3.89 4.80 11.51
C PHE A 107 3.07 4.36 10.29
N LEU A 108 2.13 5.18 9.81
CA LEU A 108 1.37 4.92 8.59
C LEU A 108 2.29 4.76 7.37
N LEU A 109 3.29 5.64 7.21
CA LEU A 109 4.27 5.55 6.12
C LEU A 109 5.10 4.28 6.19
N VAL A 110 5.51 3.85 7.39
CA VAL A 110 6.24 2.60 7.61
C VAL A 110 5.38 1.39 7.21
N VAL A 111 4.11 1.36 7.64
CA VAL A 111 3.18 0.28 7.27
C VAL A 111 2.95 0.25 5.76
N THR A 112 2.74 1.42 5.14
CA THR A 112 2.56 1.57 3.69
C THR A 112 3.78 1.10 2.92
N GLY A 113 4.99 1.52 3.34
CA GLY A 113 6.25 1.06 2.78
C GLY A 113 6.43 -0.45 2.92
N GLY A 114 6.06 -1.02 4.07
CA GLY A 114 6.05 -2.47 4.31
C GLY A 114 5.17 -3.24 3.33
N VAL A 115 3.94 -2.76 3.07
CA VAL A 115 3.06 -3.33 2.04
C VAL A 115 3.70 -3.25 0.66
N GLY A 116 4.29 -2.11 0.30
CA GLY A 116 5.01 -1.93 -0.96
C GLY A 116 6.17 -2.91 -1.14
N VAL A 117 6.98 -3.12 -0.10
CA VAL A 117 8.07 -4.10 -0.10
C VAL A 117 7.55 -5.52 -0.27
N LEU A 118 6.50 -5.91 0.46
CA LEU A 118 5.88 -7.23 0.32
C LEU A 118 5.31 -7.45 -1.10
N ALA A 119 4.73 -6.42 -1.71
CA ALA A 119 4.26 -6.47 -3.09
C ALA A 119 5.42 -6.68 -4.08
N LEU A 120 6.56 -6.01 -3.88
CA LEU A 120 7.78 -6.23 -4.68
C LEU A 120 8.36 -7.63 -4.51
N LEU A 121 8.41 -8.15 -3.28
CA LEU A 121 8.88 -9.51 -3.02
C LEU A 121 7.99 -10.53 -3.76
N ARG A 122 6.67 -10.35 -3.69
CA ARG A 122 5.72 -11.20 -4.43
C ARG A 122 5.91 -11.12 -5.94
N LEU A 123 6.15 -9.92 -6.47
CA LEU A 123 6.45 -9.71 -7.89
C LEU A 123 7.70 -10.48 -8.32
N ARG A 124 8.78 -10.44 -7.52
CA ARG A 124 10.03 -11.16 -7.81
C ARG A 124 9.85 -12.67 -7.82
N GLU A 125 9.07 -13.21 -6.88
CA GLU A 125 8.72 -14.64 -6.88
C GLU A 125 7.95 -15.06 -8.13
N LEU A 126 6.97 -14.25 -8.55
CA LEU A 126 6.18 -14.51 -9.76
C LEU A 126 7.05 -14.47 -11.02
N ALA A 127 7.94 -13.49 -11.14
CA ALA A 127 8.86 -13.37 -12.27
C ALA A 127 9.83 -14.57 -12.34
N GLY A 128 10.39 -14.98 -11.20
CA GLY A 128 11.26 -16.16 -11.13
C GLY A 128 10.56 -17.44 -11.58
N ALA A 129 9.32 -17.66 -11.13
CA ALA A 129 8.53 -18.83 -11.53
C ALA A 129 8.22 -18.87 -13.04
N GLN A 130 8.01 -17.71 -13.68
CA GLN A 130 7.78 -17.63 -15.13
C GLN A 130 9.03 -17.94 -15.95
N HIS A 131 10.21 -17.50 -15.49
CA HIS A 131 11.47 -17.82 -16.16
C HIS A 131 11.75 -19.32 -16.17
N THR A 132 11.56 -20.01 -15.04
CA THR A 132 11.76 -21.47 -14.95
C THR A 132 10.78 -22.25 -15.84
N ALA A 133 9.51 -21.85 -15.86
CA ALA A 133 8.50 -22.49 -16.71
C ALA A 133 8.81 -22.30 -18.20
N GLY A 134 9.28 -21.12 -18.62
CA GLY A 134 9.68 -20.84 -19.99
C GLY A 134 10.89 -21.68 -20.46
N SER A 135 11.89 -21.87 -19.59
CA SER A 135 13.08 -22.68 -19.93
C SER A 135 12.79 -24.18 -20.06
N ALA A 136 11.82 -24.71 -19.31
CA ALA A 136 11.45 -26.12 -19.38
C ALA A 136 10.69 -26.48 -20.68
N GLN A 137 10.25 -25.48 -21.43
CA GLN A 137 9.37 -25.65 -22.59
C GLN A 137 10.12 -25.51 -23.94
N GLN A 138 11.45 -25.32 -23.93
CA GLN A 138 12.28 -25.45 -25.14
C GLN A 138 12.58 -26.93 -25.41
N PRO A 139 11.95 -27.57 -26.42
CA PRO A 139 12.34 -28.92 -26.81
C PRO A 139 13.78 -28.90 -27.35
N MET A 140 14.58 -29.92 -27.01
CA MET A 140 15.87 -30.17 -27.65
C MET A 140 15.60 -30.42 -29.14
N ALA A 141 15.95 -29.42 -29.95
CA ALA A 141 16.03 -29.53 -31.40
C ALA A 141 17.26 -30.35 -31.80
#